data_AF-A0A7J4DDX9-F1
#
_entry.id   AF-A0A7J4DDX9-F1
#
_cell.length_a   1.000
_cell.length_b   1.000
_cell.length_c   1.000
_cell.angle_alpha   90.00
_cell.angle_beta   90.00
_cell.angle_gamma   90.00
#
_symmetry.space_group_name_H-M   'P 1'
#
loop_
_entity.id
_entity.type
_entity.pdbx_description
1 polymer ?
#
loop_
_entity_poly.entity_id
_entity_poly.type
_entity_poly.pdbx_seq_one_letter_code
_entity_poly.pdbx_strand_id
1 'polypeptide(L)'
;MADEGKEEVQFTTYVVGSIAITIVLLLLLPMLFVMGKSTAYSAYEDQELFQLSDMRDSLADPEGDGDDSDDGYFIANTMSTPMLVNDWKDPHRTMLLIIAPEKPIDETEANAIYDFVTEKGGKVIVAADGTNANRLATKFGVTYFGYPLNDENQHWLEYDDDGPLYPSWLNVWSVAAVHEDVNEMGAGAARKGCSEFQIVNQNPSSCRIPVMFRSPTGMKFEPSLRDTTHPDERDVKILARASSSAFIDLMGDGDASNPLNPAPGDLSLMIRFDYPHISAYDRVRSGQGGLVGGDIGEMSVTGSIVFVSDEEAFSNRLWTLPQAVATGLSSSCEGVVGSCWMQEISDNNEWQGNEVYYKLLIHSMMEFDNLELSGEIRNDVSQFQVVFDESRHITGVISAPFVETMGTVVLLTSNTF
;
A
#
# COMPACT_ATOMS: atom_id res chain seq x y z
N MET A 1 21.45 -18.65 65.63
CA MET A 1 22.23 -17.58 64.97
C MET A 1 23.10 -18.05 63.79
N ALA A 2 23.48 -19.34 63.66
CA ALA A 2 24.24 -19.81 62.47
C ALA A 2 23.36 -20.42 61.34
N ASP A 3 22.06 -20.59 61.58
CA ASP A 3 21.10 -21.18 60.62
C ASP A 3 20.34 -20.11 59.82
N GLU A 4 19.93 -19.00 60.47
CA GLU A 4 19.22 -17.89 59.81
C GLU A 4 20.06 -17.23 58.70
N GLY A 5 21.38 -17.07 58.91
CA GLY A 5 22.28 -16.52 57.90
C GLY A 5 22.56 -17.46 56.71
N LYS A 6 22.25 -18.77 56.84
CA LYS A 6 22.35 -19.72 55.72
C LYS A 6 21.06 -19.75 54.89
N GLU A 7 19.90 -19.67 55.54
CA GLU A 7 18.60 -19.57 54.86
C GLU A 7 18.48 -18.26 54.08
N GLU A 8 18.94 -17.13 54.62
CA GLU A 8 18.88 -15.82 53.95
C GLU A 8 19.80 -15.74 52.72
N VAL A 9 20.99 -16.35 52.80
CA VAL A 9 21.92 -16.48 51.66
C VAL A 9 21.37 -17.44 50.60
N GLN A 10 20.74 -18.54 51.01
CA GLN A 10 20.09 -19.46 50.08
C GLN A 10 18.89 -18.81 49.38
N PHE A 11 18.02 -18.12 50.13
CA PHE A 11 16.87 -17.41 49.57
C PHE A 11 17.31 -16.33 48.58
N THR A 12 18.30 -15.50 48.94
CA THR A 12 18.84 -14.47 48.04
C THR A 12 19.44 -15.08 46.78
N THR A 13 20.15 -16.21 46.90
CA THR A 13 20.73 -16.92 45.75
C THR A 13 19.66 -17.52 44.84
N TYR A 14 18.57 -18.08 45.40
CA TYR A 14 17.43 -18.58 44.62
C TYR A 14 16.67 -17.45 43.93
N VAL A 15 16.44 -16.33 44.61
CA VAL A 15 15.75 -15.17 44.03
C VAL A 15 16.59 -14.55 42.92
N VAL A 16 17.87 -14.26 43.15
CA VAL A 16 18.78 -13.71 42.12
C VAL A 16 18.94 -14.69 40.96
N GLY A 17 19.06 -15.99 41.23
CA GLY A 17 19.10 -17.03 40.19
C GLY A 17 17.82 -17.08 39.36
N SER A 18 16.65 -16.99 40.01
CA SER A 18 15.36 -16.98 39.32
C SER A 18 15.20 -15.75 38.43
N ILE A 19 15.60 -14.56 38.91
CA ILE A 19 15.57 -13.30 38.14
C ILE A 19 16.54 -13.34 36.97
N ALA A 20 17.76 -13.83 37.17
CA ALA A 20 18.74 -13.96 36.09
C ALA A 20 18.23 -14.92 35.00
N ILE A 21 17.63 -16.06 35.39
CA ILE A 21 17.03 -17.00 34.46
C ILE A 21 15.83 -16.38 33.74
N THR A 22 14.98 -15.61 34.44
CA THR A 22 13.84 -14.94 33.78
C THR A 22 14.30 -13.88 32.80
N ILE A 23 15.31 -13.07 33.13
CA ILE A 23 15.88 -12.06 32.22
C ILE A 23 16.47 -12.73 30.98
N VAL A 24 17.24 -13.80 31.16
CA VAL A 24 17.82 -14.55 30.03
C VAL A 24 16.73 -15.19 29.16
N LEU A 25 15.69 -15.78 29.77
CA LEU A 25 14.55 -16.32 29.03
C LEU A 25 13.77 -15.23 28.31
N LEU A 26 13.55 -14.07 28.92
CA LEU A 26 12.89 -12.92 28.29
C LEU A 26 13.65 -12.37 27.09
N LEU A 27 14.99 -12.46 27.09
CA LEU A 27 15.82 -12.03 25.97
C LEU A 27 15.93 -13.08 24.86
N LEU A 28 15.97 -14.37 25.21
CA LEU A 28 16.19 -15.46 24.24
C LEU A 28 14.89 -16.05 23.67
N LEU A 29 13.79 -16.08 24.42
CA LEU A 29 12.50 -16.62 23.94
C LEU A 29 12.00 -15.89 22.69
N PRO A 30 12.01 -14.55 22.62
CA PRO A 30 11.59 -13.85 21.40
C PRO A 30 12.43 -14.26 20.18
N MET A 31 13.75 -14.42 20.33
CA MET A 31 14.63 -14.84 19.23
C MET A 31 14.27 -16.25 18.73
N LEU A 32 13.95 -17.20 19.63
CA LEU A 32 13.55 -18.55 19.25
C LEU A 32 12.20 -18.61 18.52
N PHE A 33 11.29 -17.66 18.79
CA PHE A 33 10.00 -17.57 18.07
C PHE A 33 10.09 -16.84 16.73
N VAL A 34 11.11 -16.00 16.54
CA VAL A 34 11.39 -15.33 15.26
C VAL A 34 12.23 -16.22 14.34
N MET A 35 13.08 -17.09 14.91
CA MET A 35 13.86 -18.06 14.14
C MET A 35 12.94 -19.03 13.37
N GLY A 36 12.81 -18.80 12.06
CA GLY A 36 12.13 -19.68 11.12
C GLY A 36 10.79 -19.19 10.58
N LYS A 37 10.35 -17.97 10.91
CA LYS A 37 9.21 -17.35 10.23
C LYS A 37 9.74 -16.53 9.04
N SER A 38 9.34 -16.89 7.83
CA SER A 38 9.53 -16.05 6.64
C SER A 38 8.63 -14.83 6.76
N THR A 39 9.18 -13.64 6.61
CA THR A 39 8.47 -12.37 6.45
C THR A 39 7.91 -12.33 5.03
N ALA A 40 6.59 -12.17 4.88
CA ALA A 40 5.96 -11.99 3.57
C ALA A 40 5.74 -10.50 3.28
N TYR A 41 5.91 -10.10 2.02
CA TYR A 41 5.68 -8.73 1.55
C TYR A 41 6.53 -7.66 2.25
N SER A 42 7.77 -8.01 2.61
CA SER A 42 8.76 -7.04 3.10
C SER A 42 9.47 -6.36 1.93
N ALA A 43 9.72 -5.07 2.06
CA ALA A 43 10.57 -4.32 1.12
C ALA A 43 12.07 -4.54 1.36
N TYR A 44 12.45 -5.16 2.48
CA TYR A 44 13.85 -5.29 2.93
C TYR A 44 14.38 -6.72 2.92
N GLU A 45 13.56 -7.67 2.49
CA GLU A 45 13.96 -9.05 2.26
C GLU A 45 14.16 -9.27 0.77
N ASP A 46 15.33 -9.76 0.40
CA ASP A 46 15.66 -10.00 -1.00
C ASP A 46 15.20 -11.40 -1.44
N GLN A 47 15.01 -11.55 -2.77
CA GLN A 47 15.06 -12.81 -3.53
C GLN A 47 13.80 -13.69 -3.61
N GLU A 48 12.66 -13.31 -3.02
CA GLU A 48 11.41 -14.05 -3.21
C GLU A 48 10.37 -13.24 -4.00
N LEU A 49 9.56 -13.94 -4.81
CA LEU A 49 8.64 -13.32 -5.77
C LEU A 49 7.48 -12.56 -5.12
N PHE A 50 7.14 -12.90 -3.87
CA PHE A 50 6.09 -12.20 -3.12
C PHE A 50 6.61 -10.99 -2.33
N GLN A 51 7.92 -10.73 -2.32
CA GLN A 51 8.49 -9.57 -1.59
C GLN A 51 8.23 -8.26 -2.36
N LEU A 52 8.57 -7.13 -1.73
CA LEU A 52 8.39 -5.78 -2.28
C LEU A 52 9.71 -5.09 -2.66
N SER A 53 10.82 -5.85 -2.75
CA SER A 53 12.15 -5.30 -3.03
C SER A 53 12.22 -4.58 -4.38
N ASP A 54 11.59 -5.12 -5.43
CA ASP A 54 11.60 -4.52 -6.76
C ASP A 54 10.84 -3.19 -6.76
N MET A 55 9.76 -3.09 -5.96
CA MET A 55 9.05 -1.83 -5.74
C MET A 55 9.95 -0.81 -5.06
N ARG A 56 10.57 -1.18 -3.94
CA ARG A 56 11.49 -0.33 -3.18
C ARG A 56 12.58 0.23 -4.10
N ASP A 57 13.26 -0.65 -4.82
CA ASP A 57 14.41 -0.29 -5.66
C ASP A 57 13.98 0.62 -6.80
N SER A 58 12.86 0.31 -7.47
CA SER A 58 12.35 1.11 -8.58
C SER A 58 11.86 2.52 -8.19
N LEU A 59 11.52 2.73 -6.91
CA LEU A 59 11.11 4.03 -6.36
C LEU A 59 12.31 4.82 -5.84
N ALA A 60 13.33 4.14 -5.30
CA ALA A 60 14.58 4.74 -4.84
C ALA A 60 15.48 5.19 -6.00
N ASP A 61 15.58 4.37 -7.05
CA ASP A 61 16.44 4.59 -8.21
C ASP A 61 15.64 4.31 -9.50
N PRO A 62 14.83 5.26 -9.99
CA PRO A 62 13.97 5.06 -11.15
C PRO A 62 14.73 4.88 -12.46
N GLU A 63 15.97 5.38 -12.57
CA GLU A 63 16.80 5.26 -13.78
C GLU A 63 17.73 4.03 -13.75
N GLY A 64 17.93 3.42 -12.58
CA GLY A 64 18.75 2.20 -12.43
C GLY A 64 20.25 2.48 -12.54
N ASP A 65 20.67 3.72 -12.25
CA ASP A 65 22.04 4.19 -12.39
C ASP A 65 22.93 3.83 -11.17
N GLY A 66 22.37 3.20 -10.14
CA GLY A 66 23.05 2.65 -8.96
C GLY A 66 23.02 3.58 -7.73
N ASP A 67 23.62 3.12 -6.62
CA ASP A 67 23.57 3.68 -5.25
C ASP A 67 23.93 5.18 -5.07
N ASP A 68 24.32 5.89 -6.12
CA ASP A 68 24.68 7.32 -6.10
C ASP A 68 23.64 8.23 -6.82
N SER A 69 22.49 7.71 -7.26
CA SER A 69 21.41 8.53 -7.86
C SER A 69 20.49 9.12 -6.77
N ASP A 70 20.46 10.45 -6.68
CA ASP A 70 19.51 11.22 -5.84
C ASP A 70 18.18 11.49 -6.59
N ASP A 71 17.87 10.70 -7.62
CA ASP A 71 16.80 11.00 -8.59
C ASP A 71 15.42 10.41 -8.20
N GLY A 72 15.37 9.51 -7.22
CA GLY A 72 14.15 8.86 -6.75
C GLY A 72 13.60 9.39 -5.43
N TYR A 73 12.59 8.70 -4.88
CA TYR A 73 12.00 9.04 -3.59
C TYR A 73 12.96 8.70 -2.45
N PHE A 74 12.90 9.46 -1.36
CA PHE A 74 13.54 9.05 -0.12
C PHE A 74 12.79 7.85 0.49
N ILE A 75 13.39 6.67 0.44
CA ILE A 75 12.80 5.45 0.95
C ILE A 75 13.20 5.21 2.41
N ALA A 76 12.21 4.93 3.26
CA ALA A 76 12.41 4.55 4.65
C ALA A 76 11.47 3.40 5.06
N ASN A 77 11.69 2.86 6.25
CA ASN A 77 10.77 1.92 6.90
C ASN A 77 10.41 2.37 8.31
N THR A 78 9.27 1.89 8.78
CA THR A 78 8.89 1.96 10.19
C THR A 78 8.70 0.55 10.75
N MET A 79 9.46 0.26 11.81
CA MET A 79 9.33 -0.97 12.61
C MET A 79 8.41 -0.79 13.81
N SER A 80 7.99 0.46 14.08
CA SER A 80 7.05 0.81 15.13
C SER A 80 5.68 1.13 14.55
N THR A 81 4.63 0.78 15.30
CA THR A 81 3.23 1.07 15.00
C THR A 81 3.02 2.48 14.46
N PRO A 82 2.11 2.71 13.50
CA PRO A 82 1.82 4.02 12.90
C PRO A 82 1.39 5.14 13.86
N MET A 83 1.34 4.94 15.18
CA MET A 83 1.07 6.02 16.15
C MET A 83 2.02 7.23 16.03
N LEU A 84 3.22 7.04 15.47
CA LEU A 84 4.24 8.08 15.31
C LEU A 84 4.17 8.84 13.98
N VAL A 85 3.29 8.46 13.05
CA VAL A 85 3.12 9.20 11.77
C VAL A 85 2.77 10.67 12.02
N ASN A 86 2.16 10.92 13.17
CA ASN A 86 1.78 12.24 13.62
C ASN A 86 2.97 13.16 13.96
N ASP A 87 4.14 12.60 14.24
CA ASP A 87 5.34 13.36 14.62
C ASP A 87 6.30 13.55 13.43
N TRP A 88 5.90 13.14 12.22
CA TRP A 88 6.68 13.37 11.02
C TRP A 88 6.70 14.86 10.67
N LYS A 89 7.89 15.35 10.27
CA LYS A 89 8.15 16.78 10.06
C LYS A 89 7.34 17.36 8.91
N ASP A 90 7.16 16.60 7.84
CA ASP A 90 6.58 17.04 6.57
C ASP A 90 5.54 16.05 6.05
N PRO A 91 4.44 15.82 6.81
CA PRO A 91 3.48 14.76 6.53
C PRO A 91 2.88 14.85 5.12
N HIS A 92 2.65 16.07 4.61
CA HIS A 92 2.09 16.30 3.27
C HIS A 92 2.97 15.83 2.12
N ARG A 93 4.27 15.61 2.37
CA ARG A 93 5.26 15.08 1.42
C ARG A 93 5.64 13.63 1.69
N THR A 94 4.98 12.99 2.65
CA THR A 94 5.28 11.63 3.07
C THR A 94 4.13 10.68 2.73
N MET A 95 4.47 9.55 2.13
CA MET A 95 3.58 8.42 1.91
C MET A 95 3.91 7.27 2.85
N LEU A 96 2.87 6.70 3.47
CA LEU A 96 2.95 5.45 4.22
C LEU A 96 2.34 4.30 3.40
N LEU A 97 3.09 3.22 3.23
CA LEU A 97 2.65 1.99 2.59
C LEU A 97 2.37 0.92 3.65
N ILE A 98 1.14 0.43 3.69
CA ILE A 98 0.70 -0.66 4.56
C ILE A 98 0.25 -1.82 3.66
N ILE A 99 1.14 -2.76 3.41
CA ILE A 99 0.91 -3.89 2.51
C ILE A 99 0.79 -5.16 3.34
N ALA A 100 -0.18 -6.04 3.02
CA ALA A 100 -0.41 -7.31 3.68
C ALA A 100 -0.36 -7.26 5.23
N PRO A 101 -1.17 -6.41 5.91
CA PRO A 101 -1.12 -6.29 7.36
C PRO A 101 -1.46 -7.65 8.02
N GLU A 102 -0.46 -8.36 8.53
CA GLU A 102 -0.64 -9.70 9.13
C GLU A 102 -1.43 -9.68 10.44
N LYS A 103 -1.56 -8.50 11.06
CA LYS A 103 -2.34 -8.26 12.27
C LYS A 103 -3.34 -7.14 12.04
N PRO A 104 -4.55 -7.24 12.62
CA PRO A 104 -5.53 -6.16 12.56
C PRO A 104 -4.93 -4.83 13.02
N ILE A 105 -5.20 -3.77 12.26
CA ILE A 105 -4.90 -2.39 12.67
C ILE A 105 -5.77 -2.07 13.88
N ASP A 106 -5.16 -1.59 14.96
CA ASP A 106 -5.91 -1.26 16.16
C ASP A 106 -6.66 0.09 16.03
N GLU A 107 -7.48 0.43 17.03
CA GLU A 107 -8.29 1.65 16.95
C GLU A 107 -7.43 2.92 17.04
N THR A 108 -6.37 2.89 17.84
CA THR A 108 -5.47 4.03 18.04
C THR A 108 -4.63 4.28 16.79
N GLU A 109 -4.09 3.23 16.21
CA GLU A 109 -3.36 3.28 14.94
C GLU A 109 -4.26 3.75 13.80
N ALA A 110 -5.47 3.19 13.70
CA ALA A 110 -6.42 3.61 12.68
C ALA A 110 -6.81 5.08 12.81
N ASN A 111 -6.94 5.61 14.04
CA ASN A 111 -7.15 7.04 14.27
C ASN A 111 -5.93 7.86 13.87
N ALA A 112 -4.72 7.45 14.24
CA ALA A 112 -3.50 8.17 13.87
C ALA A 112 -3.31 8.26 12.35
N ILE A 113 -3.60 7.19 11.62
CA ILE A 113 -3.55 7.18 10.14
C ILE A 113 -4.67 8.06 9.56
N TYR A 114 -5.87 8.01 10.15
CA TYR A 114 -6.97 8.88 9.73
C TYR A 114 -6.62 10.36 9.88
N ASP A 115 -6.06 10.77 11.02
CA ASP A 115 -5.64 12.15 11.27
C ASP A 115 -4.44 12.53 10.38
N PHE A 116 -3.50 11.61 10.15
CA PHE A 116 -2.39 11.80 9.23
C PHE A 116 -2.86 12.17 7.82
N VAL A 117 -3.88 11.47 7.31
CA VAL A 117 -4.47 11.78 6.01
C VAL A 117 -5.31 13.05 6.09
N THR A 118 -6.29 13.11 7.00
CA THR A 118 -7.36 14.12 6.96
C THR A 118 -7.00 15.46 7.58
N GLU A 119 -6.01 15.50 8.47
CA GLU A 119 -5.61 16.73 9.18
C GLU A 119 -4.19 17.19 8.81
N LYS A 120 -3.33 16.29 8.32
CA LYS A 120 -1.90 16.58 8.06
C LYS A 120 -1.49 16.50 6.60
N GLY A 121 -2.40 16.09 5.71
CA GLY A 121 -2.11 15.99 4.28
C GLY A 121 -1.29 14.77 3.89
N GLY A 122 -1.10 13.81 4.81
CA GLY A 122 -0.36 12.58 4.59
C GLY A 122 -0.95 11.71 3.50
N LYS A 123 -0.09 10.93 2.85
CA LYS A 123 -0.48 10.00 1.78
C LYS A 123 -0.40 8.56 2.28
N VAL A 124 -1.37 7.71 1.94
CA VAL A 124 -1.38 6.32 2.41
C VAL A 124 -1.82 5.39 1.29
N ILE A 125 -1.15 4.25 1.14
CA ILE A 125 -1.65 3.12 0.35
C ILE A 125 -1.80 1.93 1.28
N VAL A 126 -2.98 1.32 1.30
CA VAL A 126 -3.31 0.13 2.07
C VAL A 126 -3.68 -0.99 1.12
N ALA A 127 -2.90 -2.07 1.11
CA ALA A 127 -3.19 -3.26 0.31
C ALA A 127 -3.42 -4.46 1.21
N ALA A 128 -4.58 -5.11 1.06
CA ALA A 128 -4.95 -6.27 1.85
C ALA A 128 -5.98 -7.14 1.12
N ASP A 129 -5.83 -8.45 1.23
CA ASP A 129 -6.80 -9.47 0.80
C ASP A 129 -7.80 -9.85 1.90
N GLY A 130 -7.52 -9.43 3.14
CA GLY A 130 -8.21 -9.86 4.36
C GLY A 130 -8.94 -8.74 5.10
N THR A 131 -9.47 -9.09 6.28
CA THR A 131 -10.20 -8.13 7.14
C THR A 131 -9.31 -7.32 8.08
N ASN A 132 -7.99 -7.54 8.08
CA ASN A 132 -7.08 -6.89 9.03
C ASN A 132 -7.00 -5.36 8.85
N ALA A 133 -7.25 -4.86 7.64
CA ALA A 133 -7.33 -3.43 7.34
C ALA A 133 -8.71 -2.81 7.65
N ASN A 134 -9.76 -3.60 7.94
CA ASN A 134 -11.14 -3.10 8.01
C ASN A 134 -11.37 -2.03 9.08
N ARG A 135 -10.61 -2.05 10.19
CA ARG A 135 -10.77 -1.02 11.23
C ARG A 135 -10.36 0.37 10.73
N LEU A 136 -9.30 0.44 9.92
CA LEU A 136 -8.91 1.66 9.21
C LEU A 136 -9.88 1.96 8.06
N ALA A 137 -10.14 0.96 7.21
CA ALA A 137 -10.97 1.12 6.01
C ALA A 137 -12.38 1.66 6.32
N THR A 138 -13.00 1.18 7.40
CA THR A 138 -14.35 1.61 7.82
C THR A 138 -14.40 3.09 8.17
N LYS A 139 -13.30 3.71 8.64
CA LYS A 139 -13.25 5.17 8.89
C LYS A 139 -13.42 5.98 7.61
N PHE A 140 -13.05 5.41 6.47
CA PHE A 140 -13.24 6.00 5.15
C PHE A 140 -14.51 5.50 4.45
N GLY A 141 -15.28 4.59 5.06
CA GLY A 141 -16.48 3.99 4.45
C GLY A 141 -16.17 2.82 3.53
N VAL A 142 -15.00 2.20 3.65
CA VAL A 142 -14.62 1.01 2.87
C VAL A 142 -14.73 -0.25 3.71
N THR A 143 -15.23 -1.33 3.12
CA THR A 143 -15.23 -2.67 3.71
C THR A 143 -14.55 -3.67 2.77
N TYR A 144 -13.52 -4.35 3.27
CA TYR A 144 -12.95 -5.55 2.69
C TYR A 144 -13.81 -6.76 3.07
N PHE A 145 -14.17 -7.59 2.10
CA PHE A 145 -14.93 -8.82 2.35
C PHE A 145 -14.10 -9.89 3.07
N GLY A 146 -12.79 -9.95 2.80
CA GLY A 146 -11.84 -10.86 3.46
C GLY A 146 -11.91 -12.30 2.97
N TYR A 147 -12.44 -12.50 1.77
CA TYR A 147 -12.52 -13.78 1.07
C TYR A 147 -12.17 -13.57 -0.40
N PRO A 148 -11.60 -14.58 -1.08
CA PRO A 148 -11.18 -14.42 -2.47
C PRO A 148 -12.34 -14.07 -3.40
N LEU A 149 -12.09 -13.10 -4.26
CA LEU A 149 -12.94 -12.71 -5.38
C LEU A 149 -12.55 -13.55 -6.60
N ASN A 150 -13.54 -14.19 -7.20
CA ASN A 150 -13.38 -14.91 -8.46
C ASN A 150 -14.04 -14.11 -9.59
N ASP A 151 -13.32 -13.98 -10.71
CA ASP A 151 -13.81 -13.30 -11.90
C ASP A 151 -13.62 -14.15 -13.17
N GLU A 152 -14.72 -14.71 -13.67
CA GLU A 152 -14.73 -15.49 -14.90
C GLU A 152 -14.45 -14.64 -16.15
N ASN A 153 -14.78 -13.35 -16.15
CA ASN A 153 -14.68 -12.48 -17.33
C ASN A 153 -13.42 -11.59 -17.34
N GLN A 154 -12.78 -11.40 -16.18
CA GLN A 154 -11.58 -10.57 -16.05
C GLN A 154 -10.46 -11.32 -15.31
N HIS A 155 -10.01 -12.44 -15.89
CA HIS A 155 -8.85 -13.18 -15.44
C HIS A 155 -7.71 -13.24 -16.47
N TRP A 156 -6.46 -13.25 -15.99
CA TRP A 156 -5.26 -13.44 -16.81
C TRP A 156 -4.76 -14.89 -16.71
N LEU A 157 -3.97 -15.30 -17.70
CA LEU A 157 -3.46 -16.67 -17.81
C LEU A 157 -1.97 -16.72 -17.48
N GLU A 158 -1.58 -17.84 -16.87
CA GLU A 158 -0.18 -18.25 -16.76
C GLU A 158 0.17 -19.15 -17.94
N TYR A 159 1.44 -19.15 -18.34
CA TYR A 159 1.97 -19.90 -19.47
C TYR A 159 3.17 -20.75 -19.03
N ASP A 160 3.25 -21.96 -19.54
CA ASP A 160 4.42 -22.83 -19.46
C ASP A 160 4.97 -23.13 -20.87
N ASP A 161 5.97 -24.01 -20.95
CA ASP A 161 6.57 -24.43 -22.23
C ASP A 161 5.57 -25.16 -23.17
N ASP A 162 4.48 -25.72 -22.62
CA ASP A 162 3.46 -26.47 -23.34
C ASP A 162 2.24 -25.60 -23.73
N GLY A 163 2.12 -24.38 -23.20
CA GLY A 163 1.12 -23.37 -23.56
C GLY A 163 0.44 -22.70 -22.36
N PRO A 164 -0.77 -22.12 -22.52
CA PRO A 164 -1.50 -21.55 -21.39
C PRO A 164 -1.93 -22.64 -20.40
N LEU A 165 -1.71 -22.38 -19.12
CA LEU A 165 -2.21 -23.19 -18.02
C LEU A 165 -3.73 -23.06 -17.89
N TYR A 166 -4.33 -23.98 -17.12
CA TYR A 166 -5.77 -23.93 -16.83
C TYR A 166 -6.12 -22.59 -16.14
N PRO A 167 -7.14 -21.86 -16.62
CA PRO A 167 -7.48 -20.54 -16.09
C PRO A 167 -7.86 -20.62 -14.61
N SER A 168 -7.29 -19.71 -13.82
CA SER A 168 -7.70 -19.44 -12.45
C SER A 168 -8.51 -18.15 -12.42
N TRP A 169 -9.75 -18.20 -11.95
CA TRP A 169 -10.58 -17.00 -11.80
C TRP A 169 -10.11 -16.09 -10.64
N LEU A 170 -9.13 -16.55 -9.86
CA LEU A 170 -8.44 -15.75 -8.85
C LEU A 170 -7.38 -14.83 -9.47
N ASN A 171 -6.89 -15.13 -10.67
CA ASN A 171 -5.90 -14.33 -11.36
C ASN A 171 -6.59 -13.15 -12.04
N VAL A 172 -7.04 -12.16 -11.28
CA VAL A 172 -7.91 -11.08 -11.77
C VAL A 172 -7.09 -9.96 -12.43
N TRP A 173 -7.62 -9.34 -13.49
CA TRP A 173 -7.10 -8.07 -14.01
C TRP A 173 -8.17 -6.99 -13.98
N SER A 174 -7.76 -5.72 -13.95
CA SER A 174 -8.65 -4.59 -14.21
C SER A 174 -7.91 -3.55 -15.04
N VAL A 175 -8.64 -2.64 -15.68
CA VAL A 175 -8.07 -1.46 -16.32
C VAL A 175 -8.37 -0.25 -15.45
N ALA A 176 -7.32 0.30 -14.84
CA ALA A 176 -7.40 1.29 -13.77
C ALA A 176 -7.14 2.72 -14.26
N ALA A 177 -7.86 3.68 -13.71
CA ALA A 177 -7.55 5.11 -13.84
C ALA A 177 -6.69 5.58 -12.66
N VAL A 178 -5.90 6.64 -12.83
CA VAL A 178 -4.97 7.09 -11.78
C VAL A 178 -5.59 8.14 -10.84
N HIS A 179 -6.37 9.09 -11.38
CA HIS A 179 -6.97 10.18 -10.61
C HIS A 179 -8.41 10.51 -11.04
N GLU A 180 -9.03 9.68 -11.89
CA GLU A 180 -10.43 9.81 -12.33
C GLU A 180 -11.22 8.59 -11.82
N ASP A 181 -12.51 8.76 -11.52
CA ASP A 181 -13.40 7.64 -11.21
C ASP A 181 -13.78 6.90 -12.50
N VAL A 182 -13.50 5.60 -12.56
CA VAL A 182 -13.77 4.76 -13.75
C VAL A 182 -15.25 4.65 -14.11
N ASN A 183 -16.15 4.92 -13.16
CA ASN A 183 -17.60 4.92 -13.39
C ASN A 183 -18.09 6.22 -14.02
N GLU A 184 -17.32 7.30 -13.90
CA GLU A 184 -17.68 8.64 -14.39
C GLU A 184 -16.92 9.04 -15.67
N MET A 185 -15.92 8.25 -16.08
CA MET A 185 -15.15 8.50 -17.29
C MET A 185 -16.04 8.54 -18.55
N GLY A 186 -15.81 9.53 -19.42
CA GLY A 186 -16.45 9.59 -20.73
C GLY A 186 -16.08 8.38 -21.60
N ALA A 187 -17.00 7.93 -22.46
CA ALA A 187 -16.84 6.68 -23.24
C ALA A 187 -15.54 6.59 -24.07
N GLY A 188 -15.02 7.72 -24.56
CA GLY A 188 -13.75 7.78 -25.27
C GLY A 188 -12.53 7.59 -24.35
N ALA A 189 -12.54 8.23 -23.17
CA ALA A 189 -11.47 8.12 -22.18
C ALA A 189 -11.45 6.74 -21.52
N ALA A 190 -12.63 6.19 -21.24
CA ALA A 190 -12.77 4.83 -20.71
C ALA A 190 -12.10 3.81 -21.65
N ARG A 191 -12.22 3.91 -22.97
CA ARG A 191 -11.63 2.90 -23.88
C ARG A 191 -10.17 3.16 -24.27
N LYS A 192 -9.49 4.11 -23.65
CA LYS A 192 -8.15 4.54 -24.06
C LYS A 192 -7.10 4.12 -23.05
N GLY A 193 -6.06 3.41 -23.50
CA GLY A 193 -4.85 3.17 -22.70
C GLY A 193 -3.92 4.39 -22.68
N CYS A 194 -3.20 4.58 -21.57
CA CYS A 194 -2.28 5.71 -21.43
C CYS A 194 -1.12 5.61 -22.43
N SER A 195 -0.86 6.70 -23.16
CA SER A 195 0.27 6.75 -24.10
C SER A 195 1.60 6.88 -23.37
N GLU A 196 2.68 6.45 -24.03
CA GLU A 196 4.06 6.63 -23.53
C GLU A 196 4.34 8.08 -23.12
N PHE A 197 3.89 9.06 -23.92
CA PHE A 197 4.01 10.47 -23.58
C PHE A 197 3.30 10.83 -22.26
N GLN A 198 2.12 10.27 -21.99
CA GLN A 198 1.40 10.52 -20.75
C GLN A 198 2.09 9.88 -19.55
N ILE A 199 2.67 8.69 -19.73
CA ILE A 199 3.41 7.97 -18.69
C ILE A 199 4.69 8.72 -18.34
N VAL A 200 5.51 9.06 -19.35
CA VAL A 200 6.80 9.75 -19.16
C VAL A 200 6.62 11.15 -18.56
N ASN A 201 5.57 11.88 -18.95
CA ASN A 201 5.29 13.20 -18.39
C ASN A 201 4.40 13.16 -17.13
N GLN A 202 4.19 11.97 -16.54
CA GLN A 202 3.41 11.76 -15.31
C GLN A 202 2.04 12.45 -15.33
N ASN A 203 1.38 12.44 -16.49
CA ASN A 203 0.08 13.06 -16.72
C ASN A 203 -0.94 12.04 -17.26
N PRO A 204 -1.40 11.11 -16.40
CA PRO A 204 -2.32 10.04 -16.77
C PRO A 204 -3.78 10.50 -16.81
N SER A 205 -4.05 11.59 -17.55
CA SER A 205 -5.40 12.14 -17.71
C SER A 205 -6.17 11.47 -18.85
N SER A 206 -7.44 11.14 -18.62
CA SER A 206 -8.36 10.56 -19.59
C SER A 206 -7.82 9.30 -20.27
N CYS A 207 -7.18 8.45 -19.49
CA CYS A 207 -6.65 7.16 -19.93
C CYS A 207 -6.64 6.16 -18.77
N ARG A 208 -6.51 4.87 -19.10
CA ARG A 208 -6.43 3.78 -18.12
C ARG A 208 -5.23 2.87 -18.38
N ILE A 209 -4.82 2.10 -17.38
CA ILE A 209 -3.67 1.19 -17.45
C ILE A 209 -4.11 -0.18 -16.92
N PRO A 210 -3.78 -1.30 -17.59
CA PRO A 210 -4.06 -2.63 -17.06
C PRO A 210 -3.25 -2.88 -15.77
N VAL A 211 -3.89 -3.47 -14.77
CA VAL A 211 -3.29 -3.84 -13.48
C VAL A 211 -3.69 -5.28 -13.16
N MET A 212 -2.72 -6.08 -12.77
CA MET A 212 -2.90 -7.49 -12.43
C MET A 212 -3.01 -7.68 -10.91
N PHE A 213 -3.86 -8.61 -10.51
CA PHE A 213 -4.09 -9.02 -9.13
C PHE A 213 -4.02 -10.55 -9.05
N ARG A 214 -3.70 -11.10 -7.87
CA ARG A 214 -3.75 -12.54 -7.59
C ARG A 214 -4.52 -12.80 -6.31
N SER A 215 -5.67 -13.45 -6.45
CA SER A 215 -6.60 -13.74 -5.36
C SER A 215 -7.06 -12.49 -4.59
N PRO A 216 -7.44 -11.38 -5.26
CA PRO A 216 -7.94 -10.20 -4.55
C PRO A 216 -9.18 -10.54 -3.73
N THR A 217 -9.48 -9.78 -2.69
CA THR A 217 -10.84 -9.73 -2.13
C THR A 217 -11.72 -8.74 -2.90
N GLY A 218 -13.02 -8.74 -2.65
CA GLY A 218 -13.83 -7.57 -2.97
C GLY A 218 -13.61 -6.44 -1.97
N MET A 219 -13.80 -5.20 -2.43
CA MET A 219 -14.09 -4.06 -1.57
C MET A 219 -15.41 -3.40 -1.96
N LYS A 220 -16.07 -2.81 -0.96
CA LYS A 220 -17.24 -1.97 -1.18
C LYS A 220 -17.07 -0.62 -0.48
N PHE A 221 -17.44 0.44 -1.19
CA PHE A 221 -17.60 1.78 -0.62
C PHE A 221 -19.06 2.01 -0.22
N GLU A 222 -19.28 2.46 1.00
CA GLU A 222 -20.58 2.86 1.51
C GLU A 222 -20.51 4.35 1.92
N PRO A 223 -21.19 5.26 1.18
CA PRO A 223 -21.22 6.67 1.51
C PRO A 223 -21.76 6.88 2.93
N SER A 224 -21.01 7.66 3.71
CA SER A 224 -21.41 8.08 5.04
C SER A 224 -22.41 9.23 4.98
N LEU A 225 -23.08 9.50 6.10
CA LEU A 225 -23.92 10.71 6.23
C LEU A 225 -23.11 12.00 6.01
N ARG A 226 -21.81 12.00 6.30
CA ARG A 226 -20.94 13.16 6.07
C ARG A 226 -20.81 13.45 4.58
N ASP A 227 -20.63 12.42 3.75
CA ASP A 227 -20.53 12.57 2.29
C ASP A 227 -21.78 13.24 1.70
N THR A 228 -22.96 12.99 2.29
CA THR A 228 -24.20 13.64 1.84
C THR A 228 -24.40 15.06 2.38
N THR A 229 -23.80 15.39 3.52
CA THR A 229 -24.02 16.69 4.21
C THR A 229 -22.91 17.69 3.94
N HIS A 230 -21.71 17.21 3.62
CA HIS A 230 -20.49 17.96 3.31
C HIS A 230 -19.85 17.34 2.06
N PRO A 231 -20.50 17.46 0.88
CA PRO A 231 -20.04 16.80 -0.34
C PRO A 231 -18.65 17.26 -0.80
N ASP A 232 -18.21 18.44 -0.36
CA ASP A 232 -16.89 19.00 -0.68
C ASP A 232 -15.81 18.63 0.37
N GLU A 233 -16.13 17.80 1.38
CA GLU A 233 -15.18 17.41 2.44
C GLU A 233 -14.09 16.46 1.92
N ARG A 234 -14.46 15.57 0.98
CA ARG A 234 -13.54 14.62 0.36
C ARG A 234 -14.05 14.21 -1.02
N ASP A 235 -13.11 13.86 -1.88
CA ASP A 235 -13.37 13.31 -3.20
C ASP A 235 -13.09 11.80 -3.18
N VAL A 236 -14.06 11.00 -3.64
CA VAL A 236 -13.98 9.53 -3.60
C VAL A 236 -14.02 9.00 -5.03
N LYS A 237 -13.00 8.24 -5.40
CA LYS A 237 -12.82 7.74 -6.76
C LYS A 237 -12.60 6.23 -6.74
N ILE A 238 -13.45 5.49 -7.44
CA ILE A 238 -13.17 4.09 -7.75
C ILE A 238 -12.18 4.07 -8.93
N LEU A 239 -10.95 3.64 -8.66
CA LEU A 239 -9.87 3.61 -9.65
C LEU A 239 -9.89 2.31 -10.47
N ALA A 240 -10.37 1.21 -9.91
CA ALA A 240 -10.50 -0.08 -10.57
C ALA A 240 -11.66 -0.88 -9.97
N ARG A 241 -12.30 -1.70 -10.80
CA ARG A 241 -13.43 -2.54 -10.42
C ARG A 241 -13.33 -3.91 -11.08
N ALA A 242 -13.91 -4.91 -10.42
CA ALA A 242 -14.08 -6.22 -11.02
C ALA A 242 -15.23 -6.22 -12.04
N SER A 243 -15.41 -7.32 -12.74
CA SER A 243 -16.54 -7.51 -13.63
C SER A 243 -17.85 -7.56 -12.84
N SER A 244 -18.97 -7.26 -13.51
CA SER A 244 -20.30 -7.34 -12.88
C SER A 244 -20.71 -8.77 -12.51
N SER A 245 -20.00 -9.77 -13.03
CA SER A 245 -20.19 -11.20 -12.73
C SER A 245 -19.27 -11.71 -11.62
N ALA A 246 -18.33 -10.90 -11.15
CA ALA A 246 -17.43 -11.28 -10.08
C ALA A 246 -18.20 -11.57 -8.80
N PHE A 247 -17.73 -12.57 -8.06
CA PHE A 247 -18.35 -13.02 -6.82
C PHE A 247 -17.30 -13.28 -5.75
N ILE A 248 -17.72 -13.18 -4.49
CA ILE A 248 -16.90 -13.51 -3.34
C ILE A 248 -17.13 -14.97 -2.99
N ASP A 249 -16.07 -15.78 -3.01
CA ASP A 249 -16.13 -17.20 -2.71
C ASP A 249 -16.03 -17.44 -1.20
N LEU A 250 -17.17 -17.25 -0.51
CA LEU A 250 -17.28 -17.49 0.93
C LEU A 250 -17.16 -18.99 1.27
N MET A 251 -17.49 -19.86 0.32
CA MET A 251 -17.56 -21.31 0.53
C MET A 251 -16.29 -22.06 0.14
N GLY A 252 -15.41 -21.43 -0.63
CA GLY A 252 -14.20 -22.04 -1.15
C GLY A 252 -14.48 -23.10 -2.22
N ASP A 253 -15.64 -23.03 -2.88
CA ASP A 253 -16.06 -23.99 -3.90
C ASP A 253 -15.87 -23.47 -5.33
N GLY A 254 -15.53 -22.18 -5.50
CA GLY A 254 -15.36 -21.53 -6.79
C GLY A 254 -16.63 -21.49 -7.64
N ASP A 255 -17.82 -21.69 -7.05
CA ASP A 255 -19.08 -21.81 -7.78
C ASP A 255 -19.91 -20.52 -7.68
N ALA A 256 -19.98 -19.78 -8.79
CA ALA A 256 -20.79 -18.57 -8.92
C ALA A 256 -22.31 -18.83 -8.79
N SER A 257 -22.76 -20.08 -9.00
CA SER A 257 -24.17 -20.45 -8.89
C SER A 257 -24.61 -20.75 -7.46
N ASN A 258 -23.65 -20.88 -6.53
CA ASN A 258 -23.95 -21.07 -5.12
C ASN A 258 -24.52 -19.78 -4.52
N PRO A 259 -25.77 -19.77 -4.01
CA PRO A 259 -26.39 -18.57 -3.45
C PRO A 259 -25.71 -18.06 -2.16
N LEU A 260 -24.81 -18.84 -1.56
CA LEU A 260 -23.99 -18.42 -0.43
C LEU A 260 -22.76 -17.60 -0.85
N ASN A 261 -22.39 -17.62 -2.12
CA ASN A 261 -21.32 -16.79 -2.68
C ASN A 261 -21.93 -15.50 -3.25
N PRO A 262 -21.82 -14.34 -2.58
CA PRO A 262 -22.46 -13.13 -3.04
C PRO A 262 -21.77 -12.60 -4.30
N ALA A 263 -22.59 -12.17 -5.27
CA ALA A 263 -22.16 -11.46 -6.48
C ALA A 263 -22.85 -10.07 -6.52
N PRO A 264 -22.32 -9.06 -5.80
CA PRO A 264 -22.95 -7.74 -5.72
C PRO A 264 -23.01 -6.98 -7.05
N GLY A 265 -22.09 -7.29 -7.97
CA GLY A 265 -21.99 -6.67 -9.30
C GLY A 265 -21.29 -5.32 -9.34
N ASP A 266 -20.92 -4.76 -8.19
CA ASP A 266 -20.28 -3.45 -8.01
C ASP A 266 -18.98 -3.52 -7.17
N LEU A 267 -18.29 -4.67 -7.20
CA LEU A 267 -17.07 -4.89 -6.42
C LEU A 267 -15.92 -4.01 -6.93
N SER A 268 -15.35 -3.22 -6.02
CA SER A 268 -14.19 -2.37 -6.29
C SER A 268 -12.90 -3.11 -5.97
N LEU A 269 -11.85 -2.86 -6.76
CA LEU A 269 -10.51 -3.40 -6.55
C LEU A 269 -9.53 -2.32 -6.07
N MET A 270 -9.78 -1.06 -6.43
CA MET A 270 -9.01 0.08 -5.93
C MET A 270 -9.92 1.29 -5.70
N ILE A 271 -9.79 1.93 -4.53
CA ILE A 271 -10.59 3.09 -4.15
C ILE A 271 -9.66 4.15 -3.58
N ARG A 272 -9.70 5.36 -4.14
CA ARG A 272 -8.93 6.53 -3.70
C ARG A 272 -9.85 7.53 -3.01
N PHE A 273 -9.35 8.11 -1.93
CA PHE A 273 -9.94 9.24 -1.23
C PHE A 273 -8.95 10.39 -1.23
N ASP A 274 -9.41 11.59 -1.57
CA ASP A 274 -8.63 12.82 -1.49
C ASP A 274 -9.34 13.81 -0.56
N TYR A 275 -8.61 14.39 0.39
CA TYR A 275 -9.06 15.36 1.39
C TYR A 275 -8.37 16.70 1.09
N PRO A 276 -9.01 17.59 0.30
CA PRO A 276 -8.41 18.85 -0.08
C PRO A 276 -8.44 19.86 1.08
N HIS A 277 -7.78 21.01 0.87
CA HIS A 277 -7.86 22.18 1.75
C HIS A 277 -7.29 22.01 3.17
N ILE A 278 -6.30 21.13 3.32
CA ILE A 278 -5.56 20.97 4.57
C ILE A 278 -4.47 22.05 4.62
N SER A 279 -4.31 22.72 5.77
CA SER A 279 -3.26 23.74 5.95
C SER A 279 -1.96 23.10 6.41
N ALA A 280 -0.87 23.38 5.69
CA ALA A 280 0.48 22.94 6.03
C ALA A 280 1.49 24.11 5.91
N TYR A 281 2.62 24.02 6.62
CA TYR A 281 3.71 25.00 6.52
C TYR A 281 4.93 24.38 5.83
N ASP A 282 5.39 24.99 4.75
CA ASP A 282 6.56 24.51 4.00
C ASP A 282 7.15 25.63 3.13
N ARG A 283 8.20 25.34 2.36
CA ARG A 283 8.81 26.30 1.44
C ARG A 283 7.84 26.59 0.30
N VAL A 284 7.27 27.80 0.33
CA VAL A 284 6.37 28.33 -0.68
C VAL A 284 7.16 28.96 -1.82
N ARG A 285 6.49 29.20 -2.93
CA ARG A 285 7.05 29.96 -4.05
C ARG A 285 7.51 31.36 -3.60
N SER A 286 8.66 31.80 -4.11
CA SER A 286 9.24 33.11 -3.79
C SER A 286 8.24 34.25 -3.99
N GLY A 287 8.06 35.06 -2.94
CA GLY A 287 7.07 36.16 -2.89
C GLY A 287 5.72 35.81 -2.25
N GLN A 288 5.46 34.55 -1.89
CA GLN A 288 4.32 34.13 -1.05
C GLN A 288 4.70 33.93 0.44
N GLY A 289 5.99 33.95 0.79
CA GLY A 289 6.47 33.86 2.17
C GLY A 289 5.97 35.03 3.03
N GLY A 290 5.53 34.72 4.26
CA GLY A 290 4.97 35.70 5.19
C GLY A 290 5.97 36.75 5.69
N LEU A 291 5.50 37.66 6.56
CA LEU A 291 6.23 38.82 7.11
C LEU A 291 7.53 38.48 7.89
N VAL A 292 7.77 37.20 8.17
CA VAL A 292 8.94 36.71 8.92
C VAL A 292 9.90 36.12 7.88
N GLY A 293 10.89 36.92 7.47
CA GLY A 293 11.80 36.60 6.37
C GLY A 293 12.27 35.14 6.32
N GLY A 294 11.82 34.45 5.29
CA GLY A 294 12.14 33.08 4.93
C GLY A 294 11.18 32.63 3.82
N ASP A 295 11.60 31.70 2.97
CA ASP A 295 10.73 31.14 1.92
C ASP A 295 9.67 30.16 2.49
N ILE A 296 9.42 30.15 3.80
CA ILE A 296 8.43 29.27 4.47
C ILE A 296 7.11 30.02 4.61
N GLY A 297 6.00 29.38 4.23
CA GLY A 297 4.66 29.92 4.30
C GLY A 297 3.60 28.84 4.51
N GLU A 298 2.39 29.28 4.83
CA GLU A 298 1.20 28.42 4.89
C GLU A 298 0.71 28.14 3.47
N MET A 299 0.36 26.88 3.19
CA MET A 299 -0.15 26.42 1.90
C MET A 299 -1.28 25.42 2.09
N SER A 300 -2.13 25.29 1.07
CA SER A 300 -3.16 24.27 1.00
C SER A 300 -2.58 23.00 0.38
N VAL A 301 -2.74 21.86 1.05
CA VAL A 301 -2.32 20.52 0.60
C VAL A 301 -3.50 19.55 0.60
N THR A 302 -3.31 18.38 -0.01
CA THR A 302 -4.34 17.34 -0.10
C THR A 302 -3.88 16.09 0.64
N GLY A 303 -4.67 15.57 1.58
CA GLY A 303 -4.43 14.24 2.14
C GLY A 303 -5.02 13.18 1.23
N SER A 304 -4.33 12.05 1.02
CA SER A 304 -4.89 10.99 0.17
C SER A 304 -4.69 9.61 0.76
N ILE A 305 -5.68 8.74 0.58
CA ILE A 305 -5.56 7.32 0.90
C ILE A 305 -6.11 6.45 -0.23
N VAL A 306 -5.39 5.40 -0.58
CA VAL A 306 -5.82 4.39 -1.55
C VAL A 306 -5.93 3.04 -0.87
N PHE A 307 -7.08 2.40 -1.02
CA PHE A 307 -7.31 1.01 -0.63
C PHE A 307 -7.18 0.13 -1.87
N VAL A 308 -6.41 -0.94 -1.78
CA VAL A 308 -6.20 -1.96 -2.81
C VAL A 308 -6.62 -3.31 -2.25
N SER A 309 -7.34 -4.08 -3.05
CA SER A 309 -7.94 -5.37 -2.64
C SER A 309 -6.99 -6.56 -2.55
N ASP A 310 -5.70 -6.34 -2.80
CA ASP A 310 -4.70 -7.39 -2.95
C ASP A 310 -3.29 -6.82 -2.76
N GLU A 311 -2.54 -7.41 -1.84
CA GLU A 311 -1.12 -7.13 -1.64
C GLU A 311 -0.22 -7.64 -2.77
N GLU A 312 -0.56 -8.74 -3.45
CA GLU A 312 0.31 -9.35 -4.45
C GLU A 312 0.43 -8.46 -5.70
N ALA A 313 -0.49 -7.52 -5.89
CA ALA A 313 -0.37 -6.44 -6.87
C ALA A 313 0.92 -5.62 -6.74
N PHE A 314 1.55 -5.58 -5.56
CA PHE A 314 2.82 -4.89 -5.29
C PHE A 314 4.03 -5.84 -5.26
N SER A 315 3.81 -7.15 -5.37
CA SER A 315 4.87 -8.14 -5.28
C SER A 315 5.85 -8.06 -6.46
N ASN A 316 7.09 -8.47 -6.23
CA ASN A 316 8.13 -8.62 -7.26
C ASN A 316 7.63 -9.40 -8.49
N ARG A 317 6.74 -10.37 -8.28
CA ARG A 317 6.13 -11.16 -9.36
C ARG A 317 5.37 -10.30 -10.37
N LEU A 318 4.57 -9.35 -9.89
CA LEU A 318 3.69 -8.52 -10.72
C LEU A 318 4.25 -7.12 -10.96
N TRP A 319 5.34 -6.74 -10.27
CA TRP A 319 5.88 -5.39 -10.31
C TRP A 319 6.42 -5.03 -11.70
N THR A 320 7.41 -5.77 -12.20
CA THR A 320 8.05 -5.50 -13.51
C THR A 320 7.68 -6.55 -14.55
N LEU A 321 7.59 -6.15 -15.83
CA LEU A 321 7.34 -7.09 -16.91
C LEU A 321 8.41 -8.21 -17.01
N PRO A 322 9.73 -7.94 -16.90
CA PRO A 322 10.74 -8.99 -16.98
C PRO A 322 10.56 -10.10 -15.94
N GLN A 323 10.22 -9.75 -14.70
CA GLN A 323 9.97 -10.73 -13.64
C GLN A 323 8.68 -11.51 -13.87
N ALA A 324 7.62 -10.81 -14.31
CA ALA A 324 6.36 -11.44 -14.64
C ALA A 324 6.52 -12.47 -15.78
N VAL A 325 7.23 -12.12 -16.85
CA VAL A 325 7.52 -13.04 -17.97
C VAL A 325 8.35 -14.24 -17.53
N ALA A 326 9.34 -14.03 -16.64
CA ALA A 326 10.12 -15.13 -16.07
C ALA A 326 9.27 -16.12 -15.25
N THR A 327 8.09 -15.70 -14.78
CA THR A 327 7.14 -16.52 -14.01
C THR A 327 5.92 -16.94 -14.82
N GLY A 328 5.99 -16.82 -16.14
CA GLY A 328 4.96 -17.32 -17.06
C GLY A 328 3.80 -16.34 -17.30
N LEU A 329 3.96 -15.04 -17.07
CA LEU A 329 2.97 -14.03 -17.46
C LEU A 329 3.30 -13.43 -18.83
N SER A 330 2.29 -12.83 -19.47
CA SER A 330 2.42 -12.20 -20.78
C SER A 330 2.01 -10.73 -20.71
N SER A 331 2.69 -9.86 -21.46
CA SER A 331 2.29 -8.46 -21.64
C SER A 331 1.00 -8.29 -22.44
N SER A 332 0.57 -9.33 -23.15
CA SER A 332 -0.60 -9.35 -24.02
C SER A 332 -1.54 -10.50 -23.69
N CYS A 333 -2.85 -10.25 -23.81
CA CYS A 333 -3.90 -11.25 -23.77
C CYS A 333 -4.44 -11.59 -25.17
N GLU A 334 -3.73 -11.21 -26.23
CA GLU A 334 -4.13 -11.53 -27.60
C GLU A 334 -4.31 -13.05 -27.78
N GLY A 335 -5.45 -13.46 -28.32
CA GLY A 335 -5.81 -14.87 -28.47
C GLY A 335 -6.54 -15.48 -27.27
N VAL A 336 -6.59 -14.79 -26.12
CA VAL A 336 -7.45 -15.20 -24.99
C VAL A 336 -8.91 -14.87 -25.31
N VAL A 337 -9.77 -15.90 -25.29
CA VAL A 337 -11.18 -15.76 -25.62
C VAL A 337 -11.97 -15.37 -24.37
N GLY A 338 -12.67 -14.24 -24.42
CA GLY A 338 -13.65 -13.82 -23.40
C GLY A 338 -13.08 -13.06 -22.20
N SER A 339 -11.77 -13.14 -21.96
CA SER A 339 -11.11 -12.46 -20.82
C SER A 339 -9.82 -11.78 -21.25
N CYS A 340 -9.94 -10.63 -21.92
CA CYS A 340 -8.78 -9.89 -22.41
C CYS A 340 -8.96 -8.38 -22.25
N TRP A 341 -8.10 -7.76 -21.43
CA TRP A 341 -8.10 -6.32 -21.17
C TRP A 341 -7.85 -5.48 -22.43
N MET A 342 -7.17 -6.03 -23.45
CA MET A 342 -6.98 -5.35 -24.74
C MET A 342 -8.30 -5.18 -25.52
N GLN A 343 -9.39 -5.82 -25.09
CA GLN A 343 -10.73 -5.55 -25.61
C GLN A 343 -11.44 -4.42 -24.85
N GLU A 344 -11.01 -4.12 -23.61
CA GLU A 344 -11.52 -3.02 -22.78
C GLU A 344 -10.89 -1.67 -23.15
N ILE A 345 -9.60 -1.68 -23.53
CA ILE A 345 -8.87 -0.51 -24.02
C ILE A 345 -8.24 -0.78 -25.39
N SER A 346 -8.45 0.13 -26.34
CA SER A 346 -8.10 -0.08 -27.76
C SER A 346 -6.65 0.22 -28.13
N ASP A 347 -6.00 1.11 -27.39
CA ASP A 347 -4.68 1.65 -27.70
C ASP A 347 -3.81 1.59 -26.44
N ASN A 348 -2.48 1.41 -26.60
CA ASN A 348 -1.51 1.32 -25.50
C ASN A 348 -1.99 0.36 -24.39
N ASN A 349 -2.40 -0.84 -24.81
CA ASN A 349 -3.11 -1.81 -23.99
C ASN A 349 -2.25 -2.99 -23.58
N GLU A 350 -0.96 -2.97 -23.86
CA GLU A 350 -0.02 -3.94 -23.31
C GLU A 350 0.19 -3.68 -21.81
N TRP A 351 0.22 -4.75 -21.03
CA TRP A 351 0.63 -4.69 -19.63
C TRP A 351 2.15 -4.75 -19.53
N GLN A 352 2.73 -3.77 -18.84
CA GLN A 352 4.19 -3.57 -18.73
C GLN A 352 4.68 -3.81 -17.29
N GLY A 353 3.92 -4.54 -16.49
CA GLY A 353 4.11 -4.63 -15.04
C GLY A 353 3.25 -3.61 -14.30
N ASN A 354 2.90 -3.93 -13.05
CA ASN A 354 2.12 -3.04 -12.20
C ASN A 354 2.88 -1.77 -11.80
N GLU A 355 4.22 -1.78 -11.90
CA GLU A 355 5.07 -0.62 -11.58
C GLU A 355 4.63 0.64 -12.33
N VAL A 356 4.24 0.52 -13.60
CA VAL A 356 3.87 1.67 -14.44
C VAL A 356 2.66 2.39 -13.85
N TYR A 357 1.65 1.64 -13.41
CA TYR A 357 0.47 2.21 -12.79
C TYR A 357 0.78 2.78 -11.40
N TYR A 358 1.45 2.02 -10.54
CA TYR A 358 1.67 2.45 -9.16
C TYR A 358 2.66 3.62 -9.05
N LYS A 359 3.68 3.72 -9.90
CA LYS A 359 4.54 4.92 -9.96
C LYS A 359 3.74 6.18 -10.32
N LEU A 360 2.83 6.07 -11.29
CA LEU A 360 1.94 7.18 -11.66
C LEU A 360 0.94 7.51 -10.56
N LEU A 361 0.40 6.50 -9.89
CA LEU A 361 -0.50 6.69 -8.75
C LEU A 361 0.21 7.42 -7.61
N ILE A 362 1.37 6.94 -7.19
CA ILE A 362 2.19 7.56 -6.14
C ILE A 362 2.50 9.00 -6.53
N HIS A 363 3.02 9.24 -7.73
CA HIS A 363 3.29 10.60 -8.21
C HIS A 363 2.03 11.49 -8.20
N SER A 364 0.87 10.98 -8.62
CA SER A 364 -0.39 11.75 -8.61
C SER A 364 -0.98 12.01 -7.23
N MET A 365 -0.52 11.27 -6.22
CA MET A 365 -0.89 11.52 -4.83
C MET A 365 0.06 12.56 -4.25
N MET A 366 1.34 12.49 -4.57
CA MET A 366 2.34 13.46 -4.11
C MET A 366 2.08 14.85 -4.69
N GLU A 367 2.41 15.90 -3.93
CA GLU A 367 2.09 17.31 -4.21
C GLU A 367 2.91 17.93 -5.37
N PHE A 368 3.29 17.16 -6.39
CA PHE A 368 4.04 17.62 -7.56
C PHE A 368 3.25 18.62 -8.43
N ASP A 369 1.91 18.59 -8.38
CA ASP A 369 1.03 19.51 -9.07
C ASP A 369 0.69 20.77 -8.26
N ASN A 370 1.04 20.81 -6.98
CA ASN A 370 0.74 21.93 -6.09
C ASN A 370 1.62 23.16 -6.39
N LEU A 371 1.03 24.18 -7.01
CA LEU A 371 1.73 25.39 -7.43
C LEU A 371 2.14 26.35 -6.29
N GLU A 372 1.67 26.10 -5.06
CA GLU A 372 2.05 26.88 -3.87
C GLU A 372 3.41 26.44 -3.32
N LEU A 373 3.80 25.17 -3.54
CA LEU A 373 5.12 24.65 -3.20
C LEU A 373 6.23 25.34 -4.02
N SER A 374 7.40 25.47 -3.41
CA SER A 374 8.58 25.96 -4.12
C SER A 374 8.92 25.04 -5.29
N GLY A 375 9.39 25.62 -6.40
CA GLY A 375 9.83 24.85 -7.56
C GLY A 375 11.06 23.97 -7.29
N GLU A 376 11.81 24.25 -6.21
CA GLU A 376 12.92 23.41 -5.78
C GLU A 376 12.40 22.09 -5.21
N ILE A 377 11.38 22.14 -4.34
CA ILE A 377 10.76 20.94 -3.77
C ILE A 377 9.96 20.20 -4.85
N ARG A 378 9.12 20.92 -5.58
CA ARG A 378 8.16 20.34 -6.51
C ARG A 378 8.80 19.67 -7.73
N ASN A 379 10.04 19.99 -8.07
CA ASN A 379 10.72 19.38 -9.22
C ASN A 379 11.77 18.34 -8.80
N ASP A 380 11.92 18.07 -7.51
CA ASP A 380 12.91 17.16 -6.95
C ASP A 380 12.21 16.04 -6.18
N VAL A 381 12.23 14.83 -6.74
CA VAL A 381 11.55 13.65 -6.19
C VAL A 381 12.14 13.24 -4.84
N SER A 382 13.44 13.49 -4.61
CA SER A 382 14.13 13.17 -3.36
C SER A 382 13.60 13.94 -2.14
N GLN A 383 12.87 15.03 -2.37
CA GLN A 383 12.20 15.82 -1.33
C GLN A 383 10.91 15.16 -0.81
N PHE A 384 10.47 14.07 -1.43
CA PHE A 384 9.29 13.30 -1.05
C PHE A 384 9.71 11.95 -0.49
N GLN A 385 8.93 11.46 0.46
CA GLN A 385 9.27 10.29 1.26
C GLN A 385 8.27 9.16 1.04
N VAL A 386 8.75 7.94 0.92
CA VAL A 386 7.93 6.73 0.91
C VAL A 386 8.39 5.82 2.04
N VAL A 387 7.48 5.51 2.96
CA VAL A 387 7.74 4.76 4.18
C VAL A 387 6.99 3.43 4.14
N PHE A 388 7.72 2.31 4.21
CA PHE A 388 7.14 0.96 4.30
C PHE A 388 6.84 0.58 5.76
N ASP A 389 5.62 0.16 6.07
CA ASP A 389 5.24 -0.37 7.39
C ASP A 389 5.71 -1.83 7.56
N GLU A 390 6.92 -2.00 8.08
CA GLU A 390 7.51 -3.33 8.36
C GLU A 390 7.11 -3.87 9.75
N SER A 391 6.45 -3.07 10.58
CA SER A 391 6.10 -3.43 11.97
C SER A 391 5.18 -4.66 12.06
N ARG A 392 4.46 -4.97 10.97
CA ARG A 392 3.43 -6.00 10.92
C ARG A 392 3.92 -7.35 10.37
N HIS A 393 5.04 -7.38 9.65
CA HIS A 393 5.58 -8.60 9.06
C HIS A 393 6.46 -9.40 10.05
N ILE A 394 7.10 -8.71 10.99
CA ILE A 394 8.17 -9.29 11.83
C ILE A 394 7.65 -9.88 13.16
N THR A 395 6.40 -9.59 13.56
CA THR A 395 5.95 -9.92 14.92
C THR A 395 5.02 -11.13 14.97
N GLY A 396 5.47 -12.25 15.55
CA GLY A 396 4.60 -13.35 15.92
C GLY A 396 3.49 -12.91 16.89
N VAL A 397 2.33 -13.55 16.87
CA VAL A 397 1.17 -13.25 17.76
C VAL A 397 1.54 -13.35 19.25
N ILE A 398 2.58 -14.13 19.59
CA ILE A 398 3.02 -14.38 20.97
C ILE A 398 4.16 -13.44 21.41
N SER A 399 4.93 -12.86 20.49
CA SER A 399 6.02 -11.92 20.79
C SER A 399 5.58 -10.45 20.81
N ALA A 400 4.33 -10.16 20.41
CA ALA A 400 3.75 -8.83 20.39
C ALA A 400 3.98 -8.01 21.68
N PRO A 401 3.74 -8.54 22.90
CA PRO A 401 3.92 -7.75 24.12
C PRO A 401 5.39 -7.42 24.41
N PHE A 402 6.35 -8.19 23.87
CA PHE A 402 7.78 -8.03 24.11
C PHE A 402 8.44 -7.08 23.11
N VAL A 403 7.97 -7.04 21.86
CA VAL A 403 8.41 -6.05 20.87
C VAL A 403 7.81 -4.67 21.16
N GLU A 404 6.56 -4.64 21.62
CA GLU A 404 5.87 -3.40 22.00
C GLU A 404 6.47 -2.76 23.27
N THR A 405 7.09 -3.56 24.17
CA THR A 405 7.81 -3.05 25.36
C THR A 405 9.30 -2.81 25.13
N MET A 406 9.92 -3.43 24.13
CA MET A 406 11.24 -3.02 23.62
C MET A 406 11.06 -1.85 22.66
N GLY A 407 10.75 -0.70 23.26
CA GLY A 407 10.37 0.51 22.56
C GLY A 407 11.26 0.88 21.37
N THR A 408 10.59 1.47 20.38
CA THR A 408 11.06 2.74 19.83
C THR A 408 12.49 2.72 19.32
N VAL A 409 12.82 1.74 18.47
CA VAL A 409 13.95 1.88 17.56
C VAL A 409 13.40 2.34 16.23
N VAL A 410 13.25 3.66 16.14
CA VAL A 410 13.21 4.36 14.87
C VAL A 410 14.58 4.16 14.24
N LEU A 411 14.72 3.16 13.37
CA LEU A 411 15.84 3.11 12.42
C LEU A 411 15.50 4.09 11.29
N LEU A 412 15.59 5.39 11.60
CA LEU A 412 15.85 6.42 10.60
C LEU A 412 17.29 6.18 10.13
N THR A 413 17.47 5.30 9.13
CA THR A 413 18.72 5.27 8.40
C THR A 413 18.82 6.57 7.60
N SER A 414 19.62 7.48 8.16
CA SER A 414 20.18 8.71 7.57
C SER A 414 19.24 9.79 7.04
N ASN A 415 18.74 10.66 7.93
CA ASN A 415 19.20 12.05 7.97
C ASN A 415 18.72 12.75 9.25
N THR A 416 19.61 13.54 9.87
CA THR A 416 19.29 14.39 11.03
C THR A 416 18.40 15.56 10.61
N PHE A 417 17.27 15.72 11.30
CA PHE A 417 16.24 16.77 11.17
C PHE A 417 16.74 18.22 11.00
#